data_AF-K2RVD4-F1
#
_entry.id   AF-K2RVD4-F1
#
_cell.length_a   1.000
_cell.length_b   1.000
_cell.length_c   1.000
_cell.angle_alpha   90.00
_cell.angle_beta   90.00
_cell.angle_gamma   90.00
#
_symmetry.space_group_name_H-M   'P 1'
#
loop_
_entity.id
_entity.type
_entity.pdbx_description
1 polymer ?
#
loop_
_entity_poly.entity_id
_entity_poly.type
_entity_poly.pdbx_seq_one_letter_code
_entity_poly.pdbx_strand_id
1 'polypeptide(L)'
;MSANNKPKAPTNRVTNNYGPAYQPPPEPPAPMPAPKVENKIEVPATMNVTTMTDLVDRIQENASILFPASPRLKVSTALAPSGLLCHAIVVGPKNEESKTSRYKVLLKGPGVSGVKNDPGRGRREALVGLLEELEKRVGKEMFGT
;
A
#
# COMPACT_ATOMS: atom_id res chain seq x y z
N MET A 1 53.59 23.05 -87.31
CA MET A 1 52.58 24.04 -87.74
C MET A 1 51.50 24.10 -86.68
N SER A 2 51.45 25.18 -85.91
CA SER A 2 50.41 25.38 -84.88
C SER A 2 49.30 26.22 -85.48
N ALA A 3 48.05 25.81 -85.31
CA ALA A 3 46.90 26.69 -85.49
C ALA A 3 45.98 26.56 -84.27
N ASN A 4 45.95 27.67 -83.54
CA ASN A 4 45.09 28.00 -82.43
C ASN A 4 43.69 28.32 -82.95
N ASN A 5 42.61 27.90 -82.27
CA ASN A 5 41.38 28.70 -82.09
C ASN A 5 40.36 27.99 -81.18
N LYS A 6 40.02 28.65 -80.08
CA LYS A 6 38.76 28.52 -79.29
C LYS A 6 37.57 29.12 -80.11
N PRO A 7 36.29 29.13 -79.66
CA PRO A 7 35.62 28.54 -78.48
C PRO A 7 34.27 27.85 -78.79
N LYS A 8 33.67 27.15 -77.81
CA LYS A 8 32.22 27.25 -77.49
C LYS A 8 31.93 26.62 -76.13
N ALA A 9 31.67 27.46 -75.15
CA ALA A 9 30.84 27.13 -73.99
C ALA A 9 29.37 27.41 -74.36
N PRO A 10 28.36 27.15 -73.50
CA PRO A 10 28.30 26.24 -72.34
C PRO A 10 27.04 25.34 -72.41
N THR A 11 27.03 24.19 -71.71
CA THR A 11 25.78 23.79 -71.04
C THR A 11 26.11 23.12 -69.71
N ASN A 12 25.73 23.82 -68.65
CA ASN A 12 25.61 23.36 -67.28
C ASN A 12 25.02 21.95 -67.18
N ARG A 13 25.67 21.09 -66.39
CA ARG A 13 25.11 20.67 -65.09
C ARG A 13 26.16 19.86 -64.32
N VAL A 14 26.65 20.49 -63.28
CA VAL A 14 27.33 19.90 -62.14
C VAL A 14 26.35 18.98 -61.42
N THR A 15 26.79 17.78 -61.02
CA THR A 15 26.58 17.27 -59.65
C THR A 15 27.47 16.04 -59.42
N ASN A 16 28.48 16.24 -58.58
CA ASN A 16 29.27 15.22 -57.90
C ASN A 16 28.35 14.31 -57.08
N ASN A 17 28.48 12.99 -57.21
CA ASN A 17 28.00 12.02 -56.23
C ASN A 17 29.17 11.13 -55.79
N TYR A 18 29.93 11.61 -54.81
CA TYR A 18 30.85 10.81 -54.01
C TYR A 18 30.11 10.33 -52.76
N GLY A 19 30.09 9.02 -52.53
CA GLY A 19 29.66 8.41 -51.26
C GLY A 19 28.95 7.06 -51.46
N PRO A 20 29.36 5.99 -50.77
CA PRO A 20 28.65 4.71 -50.82
C PRO A 20 27.24 4.86 -50.24
N ALA A 21 26.25 4.25 -50.89
CA ALA A 21 24.86 4.28 -50.46
C ALA A 21 24.74 3.70 -49.04
N TYR A 22 24.17 4.47 -48.12
CA TYR A 22 23.89 4.01 -46.76
C TYR A 22 22.92 2.82 -46.80
N GLN A 23 23.34 1.70 -46.21
CA GLN A 23 22.49 0.52 -46.02
C GLN A 23 22.06 0.50 -44.54
N PRO A 24 20.77 0.65 -44.22
CA PRO A 24 20.31 0.60 -42.85
C PRO A 24 20.54 -0.79 -42.25
N PRO A 25 20.84 -0.90 -40.94
CA PRO A 25 20.98 -2.19 -40.28
C PRO A 25 19.67 -3.00 -40.37
N PRO A 26 19.75 -4.34 -40.43
CA PRO A 26 18.57 -5.19 -40.46
C PRO A 26 17.72 -4.97 -39.21
N GLU A 27 16.40 -4.93 -39.40
CA GLU A 27 15.44 -4.73 -38.31
C GLU A 27 15.59 -5.84 -37.26
N PRO A 28 15.53 -5.51 -35.95
CA PRO A 28 15.55 -6.52 -34.92
C PRO A 28 14.32 -7.43 -35.05
N PRO A 29 14.45 -8.74 -34.76
CA PRO A 29 13.33 -9.67 -34.85
C PRO A 29 12.20 -9.20 -33.94
N ALA A 30 10.97 -9.23 -34.48
CA ALA A 30 9.79 -8.78 -33.75
C ALA A 30 9.69 -9.49 -32.40
N PRO A 31 9.39 -8.78 -31.30
CA PRO A 31 9.23 -9.40 -30.00
C PRO A 31 8.12 -10.45 -30.08
N MET A 32 8.41 -11.66 -29.60
CA MET A 32 7.41 -12.72 -29.54
C MET A 32 6.16 -12.22 -28.79
N PRO A 33 4.95 -12.57 -29.24
CA PRO A 33 3.73 -12.18 -28.54
C PRO A 33 3.80 -12.70 -27.10
N ALA A 34 3.72 -11.79 -26.13
CA ALA A 34 3.68 -12.14 -24.73
C ALA A 34 2.52 -13.12 -24.51
N PRO A 35 2.73 -14.23 -23.77
CA PRO A 35 1.63 -15.10 -23.41
C PRO A 35 0.62 -14.25 -22.63
N LYS A 36 -0.59 -14.09 -23.19
CA LYS A 36 -1.72 -13.59 -22.44
C LYS A 36 -2.05 -14.66 -21.39
N VAL A 37 -1.42 -14.55 -20.23
CA VAL A 37 -1.88 -15.25 -19.04
C VAL A 37 -3.16 -14.56 -18.64
N GLU A 38 -4.27 -15.03 -19.20
CA GLU A 38 -5.61 -14.65 -18.77
C GLU A 38 -5.79 -15.30 -17.39
N ASN A 39 -5.35 -14.58 -16.35
CA ASN A 39 -5.62 -14.94 -14.97
C ASN A 39 -7.12 -14.81 -14.76
N LYS A 40 -7.86 -15.87 -15.12
CA LYS A 40 -9.21 -16.13 -14.65
C LYS A 40 -9.12 -16.53 -13.17
N ILE A 41 -8.74 -15.56 -12.34
CA ILE A 41 -9.02 -15.64 -10.93
C ILE A 41 -10.47 -15.18 -10.84
N GLU A 42 -11.40 -16.12 -10.92
CA GLU A 42 -12.76 -15.92 -10.45
C GLU A 42 -12.67 -15.71 -8.94
N VAL A 43 -12.45 -14.45 -8.53
CA VAL A 43 -12.57 -14.06 -7.12
C VAL A 43 -14.07 -14.14 -6.81
N PRO A 44 -14.53 -15.07 -5.96
CA PRO A 44 -15.92 -15.04 -5.55
C PRO A 44 -16.23 -13.66 -4.93
N ALA A 45 -17.29 -13.02 -5.44
CA ALA A 45 -17.78 -11.74 -4.99
C ALA A 45 -18.32 -11.86 -3.55
N THR A 46 -17.41 -11.82 -2.56
CA THR A 46 -17.58 -11.53 -1.13
C THR A 46 -16.34 -12.00 -0.37
N MET A 47 -15.13 -11.79 -0.92
CA MET A 47 -13.95 -11.83 -0.07
C MET A 47 -13.99 -10.57 0.79
N ASN A 48 -14.60 -10.63 1.98
CA ASN A 48 -14.51 -9.58 2.98
C ASN A 48 -13.05 -9.51 3.41
N VAL A 49 -12.25 -8.74 2.67
CA VAL A 49 -10.87 -8.44 3.05
C VAL A 49 -10.95 -7.55 4.27
N THR A 50 -10.93 -8.16 5.46
CA THR A 50 -10.84 -7.40 6.71
C THR A 50 -9.44 -6.83 6.80
N THR A 51 -9.31 -5.57 6.42
CA THR A 51 -8.08 -4.81 6.55
C THR A 51 -7.84 -4.48 8.03
N MET A 52 -6.60 -4.13 8.37
CA MET A 52 -6.30 -3.68 9.73
C MET A 52 -7.06 -2.40 10.11
N THR A 53 -7.40 -1.57 9.12
CA THR A 53 -8.22 -0.38 9.31
C THR A 53 -9.65 -0.77 9.72
N ASP A 54 -10.26 -1.74 9.04
CA ASP A 54 -11.62 -2.21 9.38
C ASP A 54 -11.69 -2.75 10.81
N LEU A 55 -10.64 -3.45 11.27
CA LEU A 55 -10.55 -3.90 12.66
C LEU A 55 -10.48 -2.72 13.63
N VAL A 56 -9.67 -1.71 13.32
CA VAL A 56 -9.51 -0.52 14.17
C VAL A 56 -10.82 0.25 14.25
N ASP A 57 -11.51 0.45 13.14
CA ASP A 57 -12.77 1.19 13.08
C ASP A 57 -13.84 0.47 13.90
N ARG A 58 -13.98 -0.85 13.73
CA ARG A 58 -14.94 -1.64 14.52
C ARG A 58 -14.62 -1.68 16.01
N ILE A 59 -13.33 -1.70 16.38
CA ILE A 59 -12.90 -1.57 17.78
C ILE A 59 -13.29 -0.19 18.32
N GLN A 60 -13.12 0.89 17.55
CA GLN A 60 -13.49 2.24 17.98
C GLN A 60 -15.00 2.39 18.15
N GLU A 61 -15.79 1.88 17.19
CA GLU A 61 -17.25 1.85 17.25
C GLU A 61 -17.73 1.11 18.51
N ASN A 62 -17.28 -0.13 18.71
CA ASN A 62 -17.68 -0.91 19.88
C ASN A 62 -17.17 -0.28 21.19
N ALA A 63 -15.98 0.34 21.20
CA ALA A 63 -15.45 1.02 22.38
C ALA A 63 -16.22 2.29 22.72
N SER A 64 -16.80 2.98 21.72
CA SER A 64 -17.62 4.17 21.94
C SER A 64 -18.90 3.88 22.72
N ILE A 65 -19.42 2.65 22.61
CA ILE A 65 -20.56 2.15 23.38
C ILE A 65 -20.17 2.03 24.86
N LEU A 66 -19.02 1.42 25.15
CA LEU A 66 -18.52 1.22 26.52
C LEU A 66 -18.02 2.52 27.17
N PHE A 67 -17.54 3.49 26.38
CA PHE A 67 -16.93 4.73 26.84
C PHE A 67 -17.52 5.98 26.15
N PRO A 68 -18.81 6.27 26.33
CA PRO A 68 -19.48 7.37 25.63
C PRO A 68 -18.95 8.75 26.03
N ALA A 69 -18.39 8.88 27.23
CA ALA A 69 -17.76 10.10 27.74
C ALA A 69 -16.35 10.37 27.17
N SER A 70 -15.90 9.60 26.17
CA SER A 70 -14.58 9.73 25.56
C SER A 70 -14.69 9.96 24.06
N PRO A 71 -14.85 11.21 23.59
CA PRO A 71 -15.16 11.53 22.19
C PRO A 71 -14.01 11.30 21.20
N ARG A 72 -12.82 10.91 21.68
CA ARG A 72 -11.60 10.74 20.87
C ARG A 72 -10.85 9.46 21.24
N LEU A 73 -11.54 8.33 21.16
CA LEU A 73 -10.91 7.02 21.32
C LEU A 73 -9.92 6.78 20.18
N LYS A 74 -8.77 6.22 20.51
CA LYS A 74 -7.76 5.76 19.55
C LYS A 74 -7.37 4.33 19.88
N VAL A 75 -7.11 3.56 18.83
CA VAL A 75 -6.58 2.20 18.96
C VAL A 75 -5.11 2.23 18.60
N SER A 76 -4.29 1.60 19.43
CA SER A 76 -2.86 1.49 19.18
C SER A 76 -2.40 0.07 19.45
N THR A 77 -1.36 -0.37 18.74
CA THR A 77 -0.67 -1.62 19.03
C THR A 77 0.71 -1.31 19.60
N ALA A 78 1.08 -2.02 20.65
CA ALA A 78 2.36 -1.86 21.33
C ALA A 78 3.07 -3.22 21.37
N LEU A 79 4.31 -3.23 20.90
CA LEU A 79 5.20 -4.38 21.07
C LEU A 79 5.90 -4.23 22.42
N ALA A 80 5.91 -5.31 23.22
CA ALA A 80 6.67 -5.32 24.46
C ALA A 80 8.17 -5.15 24.16
N PRO A 81 8.97 -4.55 25.07
CA PRO A 81 10.40 -4.32 24.85
C PRO A 81 11.20 -5.60 24.54
N SER A 82 10.72 -6.76 25.00
CA SER A 82 11.31 -8.07 24.70
C SER A 82 11.10 -8.52 23.25
N GLY A 83 10.20 -7.88 22.50
CA GLY A 83 9.82 -8.26 21.13
C GLY A 83 9.00 -9.55 21.04
N LEU A 84 8.66 -10.17 22.17
CA LEU A 84 7.99 -11.47 22.21
C LEU A 84 6.46 -11.36 22.26
N LEU A 85 5.95 -10.20 22.71
CA LEU A 85 4.54 -9.96 22.96
C LEU A 85 4.06 -8.71 22.23
N CYS A 86 2.89 -8.78 21.59
CA CYS A 86 2.18 -7.62 21.07
C CYS A 86 0.85 -7.46 21.80
N HIS A 87 0.53 -6.22 22.16
CA HIS A 87 -0.73 -5.84 22.76
C HIS A 87 -1.45 -4.85 21.86
N ALA A 88 -2.78 -4.94 21.83
CA ALA A 88 -3.62 -3.86 21.34
C ALA A 88 -4.24 -3.12 22.54
N ILE A 89 -4.32 -1.79 22.46
CA ILE A 89 -4.86 -0.94 23.51
C ILE A 89 -5.83 0.08 22.92
N VAL A 90 -6.89 0.37 23.65
CA VAL A 90 -7.76 1.52 23.41
C VAL A 90 -7.36 2.62 24.38
N VAL A 91 -7.09 3.80 23.84
CA VAL A 91 -6.71 4.98 24.61
C VAL A 91 -7.73 6.10 24.40
N GLY A 92 -8.03 6.83 25.46
CA GLY A 92 -8.88 8.01 25.43
C GLY A 92 -8.14 9.25 25.96
N PRO A 93 -8.70 10.45 25.79
CA PRO A 93 -8.17 11.66 26.39
C PRO A 93 -8.23 11.56 27.93
N LYS A 94 -7.13 11.88 28.63
CA LYS A 94 -7.13 11.95 30.12
C LYS A 94 -7.78 13.23 30.65
N ASN A 95 -7.82 14.29 29.84
CA ASN A 95 -8.47 15.56 30.14
C ASN A 95 -9.21 16.02 28.87
N GLU A 96 -10.49 16.37 28.97
CA GLU A 96 -11.24 16.88 27.81
C GLU A 96 -10.85 18.32 27.45
N GLU A 97 -10.41 19.12 28.43
CA GLU A 97 -10.16 20.56 28.25
C GLU A 97 -8.77 20.93 27.71
N SER A 98 -7.78 20.02 27.83
CA SER A 98 -6.40 20.33 27.46
C SER A 98 -6.07 19.86 26.04
N LYS A 99 -5.72 20.79 25.16
CA LYS A 99 -5.18 20.51 23.81
C LYS A 99 -3.88 19.70 23.81
N THR A 100 -3.25 19.51 24.97
CA THR A 100 -2.03 18.73 25.22
C THR A 100 -2.29 17.39 25.92
N SER A 101 -3.55 16.95 26.00
CA SER A 101 -3.97 15.82 26.84
C SER A 101 -3.19 14.54 26.60
N ARG A 102 -2.45 14.14 27.65
CA ARG A 102 -1.83 12.82 27.78
C ARG A 102 -2.93 11.76 27.65
N TYR A 103 -2.76 10.81 26.75
CA TYR A 103 -3.73 9.72 26.59
C TYR A 103 -3.76 8.81 27.84
N LYS A 104 -4.93 8.30 28.20
CA LYS A 104 -5.11 7.24 29.22
C LYS A 104 -5.48 5.94 28.53
N VAL A 105 -4.90 4.83 28.97
CA VAL A 105 -5.33 3.49 28.53
C VAL A 105 -6.67 3.16 29.19
N LEU A 106 -7.69 2.92 28.38
CA LEU A 106 -9.04 2.56 28.82
C LEU A 106 -9.24 1.05 28.79
N LEU A 107 -8.71 0.39 27.77
CA LEU A 107 -8.78 -1.04 27.60
C LEU A 107 -7.46 -1.57 27.04
N LYS A 108 -7.06 -2.75 27.53
CA LYS A 108 -5.91 -3.49 27.03
C LYS A 108 -6.39 -4.87 26.61
N GLY A 109 -6.11 -5.25 25.37
CA GLY A 109 -6.44 -6.55 24.83
C GLY A 109 -5.44 -7.62 25.26
N PRO A 110 -5.74 -8.89 24.92
CA PRO A 110 -4.89 -10.03 25.24
C PRO A 110 -3.51 -9.86 24.58
N GLY A 111 -2.47 -10.32 25.27
CA GLY A 111 -1.11 -10.34 24.74
C GLY A 111 -0.93 -11.49 23.76
N VAL A 112 -0.49 -11.19 22.55
CA VAL A 112 -0.16 -12.19 21.53
C VAL A 112 1.33 -12.49 21.58
N SER A 113 1.68 -13.77 21.74
CA SER A 113 3.05 -14.27 21.76
C SER A 113 3.57 -14.67 20.38
N GLY A 114 4.90 -14.72 20.21
CA GLY A 114 5.53 -15.25 19.00
C GLY A 114 5.73 -14.22 17.89
N VAL A 115 5.78 -12.94 18.26
CA VAL A 115 5.70 -11.80 17.33
C VAL A 115 7.07 -11.38 16.76
N LYS A 116 8.16 -12.01 17.24
CA LYS A 116 9.55 -11.60 16.92
C LYS A 116 9.89 -11.72 15.44
N ASN A 117 9.37 -12.75 14.76
CA ASN A 117 9.69 -13.05 13.37
C ASN A 117 8.66 -12.47 12.38
N ASP A 118 7.45 -12.17 12.84
CA ASP A 118 6.38 -11.56 12.04
C ASP A 118 5.55 -10.57 12.88
N PRO A 119 5.99 -9.31 12.95
CA PRO A 119 5.28 -8.29 13.72
C PRO A 119 3.94 -7.89 13.11
N GLY A 120 3.75 -8.06 11.79
CA GLY A 120 2.49 -7.76 11.12
C GLY A 120 1.39 -8.70 11.57
N ARG A 121 1.69 -10.00 11.59
CA ARG A 121 0.78 -11.03 12.08
C ARG A 121 0.41 -10.83 13.54
N GLY A 122 1.38 -10.60 14.41
CA GLY A 122 1.10 -10.42 15.84
C GLY A 122 0.30 -9.15 16.15
N ARG A 123 0.48 -8.06 15.39
CA ARG A 123 -0.38 -6.87 15.49
C ARG A 123 -1.82 -7.17 15.08
N ARG A 124 -2.02 -7.91 13.98
CA ARG A 124 -3.34 -8.31 13.51
C ARG A 124 -4.05 -9.19 14.54
N GLU A 125 -3.38 -10.22 15.05
CA GLU A 125 -3.92 -11.11 16.08
C GLU A 125 -4.24 -10.35 17.37
N ALA A 126 -3.42 -9.37 17.76
CA ALA A 126 -3.69 -8.55 18.95
C ALA A 126 -4.93 -7.68 18.78
N LEU A 127 -5.15 -7.10 17.59
CA LEU A 127 -6.37 -6.35 17.29
C LEU A 127 -7.60 -7.26 17.28
N VAL A 128 -7.51 -8.46 16.66
CA VAL A 128 -8.62 -9.42 16.65
C VAL A 128 -8.97 -9.84 18.09
N GLY A 129 -7.98 -10.19 18.90
CA GLY A 129 -8.23 -10.57 20.30
C GLY A 129 -8.83 -9.43 21.14
N LEU A 130 -8.42 -8.18 20.88
CA LEU A 130 -9.05 -7.01 21.50
C LEU A 130 -10.51 -6.86 21.05
N LEU A 131 -10.79 -6.99 19.75
CA LEU A 131 -12.15 -6.87 19.21
C LEU A 131 -13.08 -7.93 19.83
N GLU A 132 -12.66 -9.19 19.90
CA GLU A 132 -13.46 -10.27 20.50
C GLU A 132 -13.77 -10.01 21.98
N GLU A 133 -12.79 -9.53 22.75
CA GLU A 133 -13.01 -9.18 24.16
C GLU A 133 -13.97 -8.00 24.29
N LEU A 134 -13.88 -7.04 23.37
CA LEU A 134 -14.74 -5.85 23.37
C LEU A 134 -16.17 -6.21 22.99
N GLU A 135 -16.38 -7.04 21.96
CA GLU A 135 -17.70 -7.55 21.59
C GLU A 135 -18.35 -8.36 22.72
N LYS A 136 -17.55 -9.17 23.46
CA LYS A 136 -18.04 -9.86 24.66
C LYS A 136 -18.47 -8.90 25.76
N ARG A 137 -17.75 -7.80 25.97
CA ARG A 137 -18.10 -6.77 26.98
C ARG A 137 -19.34 -5.99 26.57
N VAL A 138 -19.41 -5.54 25.31
CA VAL A 138 -20.59 -4.86 24.75
C VAL A 138 -21.81 -5.76 24.83
N GLY A 139 -21.70 -7.04 24.45
CA GLY A 139 -22.80 -7.99 24.57
C GLY A 139 -23.29 -8.14 26.01
N LYS A 140 -22.38 -8.18 26.99
CA LYS A 140 -22.77 -8.21 28.41
C LYS A 140 -23.45 -6.93 28.87
N GLU A 141 -23.01 -5.77 28.39
CA GLU A 141 -23.60 -4.49 28.80
C GLU A 141 -24.98 -4.27 28.15
N MET A 142 -25.15 -4.67 26.88
CA MET A 142 -26.39 -4.50 26.12
C MET A 142 -27.47 -5.54 26.45
N PHE A 143 -27.08 -6.78 26.77
CA PHE A 143 -28.02 -7.89 27.02
C PHE A 143 -28.04 -8.37 28.48
N GLY A 144 -27.31 -7.69 29.37
CA GLY A 144 -27.21 -8.03 30.80
C GLY A 144 -28.27 -7.40 31.69
N THR A 145 -29.26 -6.72 31.12
CA THR A 145 -30.48 -6.24 31.81
C THR A 145 -31.54 -7.33 31.84
#